data_AF-M2RS97-F1
#
_entry.id   AF-M2RS97-F1
#
_cell.length_a   1.000
_cell.length_b   1.000
_cell.length_c   1.000
_cell.angle_alpha   90.00
_cell.angle_beta   90.00
_cell.angle_gamma   90.00
#
_symmetry.space_group_name_H-M   'P 1'
#
loop_
_entity.id
_entity.type
_entity.pdbx_description
1 polymer ?
#
loop_
_entity_poly.entity_id
_entity_poly.type
_entity_poly.pdbx_seq_one_letter_code
_entity_poly.pdbx_strand_id
1 'polypeptide(L)'
;MIFYFLTFIFGCSAVDVNGMLELDIISSTGFKNKALLQSQLMKVKQAGFTGVMGDVWWGLVETSPKNYNFKYYLELVEMIKNVGLKYQPVMSFHKCGGNVGDTCNIPIPKWAIDAVKKLDGFFKDSHGNVNDEYINFALDNVAVEGGRTPIDFYYDFMNAFSTEFKSYISDGVIDEIQIGVGPSGEIRYPSYCAANGWQYPGIGEFQVSDSNSLSLLQHAAEAKSHSEWAHIPTDAGVYNSKPSDTSFFDDNKPNNYASDYGKFFLEFYTQLMLNHTDRVIIAARKAFGTSLPLAAKVSGVHWWYGSSSHAAEATAGYYQVNGYSTYSKINDILGKHGARFTFTCLEMANPTDLKADPKSRPEDLVTEVFGVVTKCDKRGENALDMMGNSNEFWVDEGALSRTINQVASKKLNGFTFLRLHESVLSSSKLYQKLQDFVSQLNSI
;
A
#
# COMPACT_ATOMS: atom_id res chain seq x y z
N MET A 1 35.32 47.14 -0.35
CA MET A 1 33.92 46.69 -0.54
C MET A 1 33.99 45.33 -1.21
N ILE A 2 33.93 44.25 -0.42
CA ILE A 2 34.01 42.87 -0.92
C ILE A 2 32.58 42.37 -1.05
N PHE A 3 32.15 42.10 -2.28
CA PHE A 3 30.86 41.46 -2.56
C PHE A 3 31.02 39.94 -2.43
N TYR A 4 30.33 39.35 -1.45
CA TYR A 4 30.09 37.92 -1.41
C TYR A 4 28.96 37.59 -2.39
N PHE A 5 29.28 36.85 -3.45
CA PHE A 5 28.27 36.15 -4.23
C PHE A 5 27.85 34.90 -3.43
N LEU A 6 26.66 34.94 -2.83
CA LEU A 6 25.96 33.74 -2.37
C LEU A 6 25.36 33.07 -3.60
N THR A 7 26.01 32.00 -4.09
CA THR A 7 25.41 31.07 -5.04
C THR A 7 24.39 30.23 -4.28
N PHE A 8 23.11 30.57 -4.39
CA PHE A 8 22.04 29.67 -4.00
C PHE A 8 22.01 28.52 -5.01
N ILE A 9 22.60 27.38 -4.64
CA ILE A 9 22.34 26.12 -5.33
C ILE A 9 20.93 25.71 -4.90
N PHE A 10 19.93 26.05 -5.72
CA PHE A 10 18.64 25.37 -5.67
C PHE A 10 18.91 23.94 -6.13
N GLY A 11 19.14 23.04 -5.19
CA GLY A 11 19.14 21.61 -5.46
C GLY A 11 17.72 21.20 -5.84
N CYS A 12 17.41 21.20 -7.14
CA CYS A 12 16.27 20.44 -7.62
C CYS A 12 16.63 18.97 -7.35
N SER A 13 16.01 18.36 -6.34
CA SER A 13 16.20 16.93 -6.10
C SER A 13 15.56 16.20 -7.27
N ALA A 14 16.37 15.47 -8.03
CA ALA A 14 15.88 14.61 -9.11
C ALA A 14 14.90 13.57 -8.55
N VAL A 15 13.97 13.11 -9.38
CA VAL A 15 13.01 12.06 -9.03
C VAL A 15 13.73 10.72 -8.89
N ASP A 16 13.58 10.03 -7.76
CA ASP A 16 14.06 8.66 -7.59
C ASP A 16 13.19 7.70 -8.40
N VAL A 17 13.72 7.12 -9.48
CA VAL A 17 12.98 6.16 -10.31
C VAL A 17 13.39 4.74 -9.96
N ASN A 18 12.47 3.95 -9.40
CA ASN A 18 12.71 2.57 -8.99
C ASN A 18 11.86 1.59 -9.80
N GLY A 19 12.31 0.34 -9.89
CA GLY A 19 11.54 -0.74 -10.51
C GLY A 19 11.17 -1.81 -9.49
N MET A 20 9.89 -2.18 -9.42
CA MET A 20 9.44 -3.26 -8.55
C MET A 20 9.87 -4.62 -9.13
N LEU A 21 10.58 -5.43 -8.34
CA LEU A 21 11.00 -6.80 -8.72
C LEU A 21 9.80 -7.75 -8.78
N GLU A 22 9.92 -8.89 -9.47
CA GLU A 22 8.90 -9.96 -9.44
C GLU A 22 8.59 -10.43 -8.01
N LEU A 23 7.32 -10.76 -7.73
CA LEU A 23 6.85 -11.08 -6.36
C LEU A 23 7.52 -12.33 -5.76
N ASP A 24 7.85 -13.31 -6.61
CA ASP A 24 8.31 -14.64 -6.24
C ASP A 24 9.79 -14.90 -6.56
N ILE A 25 10.61 -13.83 -6.63
CA ILE A 25 12.07 -13.97 -6.84
C ILE A 25 12.75 -14.83 -5.78
N ILE A 26 12.17 -14.90 -4.57
CA ILE A 26 12.64 -15.70 -3.42
C ILE A 26 11.49 -16.58 -2.92
N SER A 27 11.83 -17.82 -2.58
CA SER A 27 10.96 -18.80 -1.91
C SER A 27 11.61 -19.30 -0.61
N SER A 28 10.95 -20.23 0.08
CA SER A 28 11.51 -20.85 1.29
C SER A 28 12.80 -21.64 1.05
N THR A 29 13.06 -22.07 -0.19
CA THR A 29 14.24 -22.89 -0.53
C THR A 29 15.33 -22.12 -1.28
N GLY A 30 15.07 -20.89 -1.71
CA GLY A 30 16.04 -20.06 -2.43
C GLY A 30 15.43 -19.17 -3.50
N PHE A 31 16.29 -18.64 -4.36
CA PHE A 31 15.89 -17.84 -5.52
C PHE A 31 15.17 -18.70 -6.56
N LYS A 32 14.12 -18.16 -7.18
CA LYS A 32 13.45 -18.79 -8.34
C LYS A 32 14.41 -18.98 -9.52
N ASN A 33 15.14 -17.92 -9.88
CA ASN A 33 16.24 -17.98 -10.85
C ASN A 33 17.28 -16.88 -10.58
N LYS A 34 18.32 -17.22 -9.81
CA LYS A 34 19.35 -16.25 -9.37
C LYS A 34 20.15 -15.65 -10.54
N ALA A 35 20.50 -16.47 -11.53
CA ALA A 35 21.31 -16.03 -12.68
C ALA A 35 20.53 -15.07 -13.58
N LEU A 36 19.25 -15.37 -13.84
CA LEU A 36 18.36 -14.46 -14.57
C LEU A 36 18.21 -13.13 -13.82
N LEU A 37 17.92 -13.18 -12.51
CA LEU A 37 17.79 -11.98 -11.68
C LEU A 37 19.05 -11.10 -11.73
N GLN A 38 20.25 -11.69 -11.64
CA GLN A 38 21.50 -10.94 -11.78
C GLN A 38 21.57 -10.21 -13.14
N SER A 39 21.17 -10.87 -14.23
CA SER A 39 21.15 -10.25 -15.56
C SER A 39 20.10 -9.16 -15.70
N GLN A 40 18.93 -9.34 -15.09
CA GLN A 40 17.85 -8.36 -15.05
C GLN A 40 18.27 -7.11 -14.26
N LEU A 41 18.92 -7.26 -13.10
CA LEU A 41 19.43 -6.14 -12.31
C LEU A 41 20.44 -5.29 -13.10
N MET A 42 21.31 -5.91 -13.91
CA MET A 42 22.21 -5.16 -14.79
C MET A 42 21.45 -4.37 -15.87
N LYS A 43 20.40 -4.95 -16.46
CA LYS A 43 19.54 -4.24 -17.42
C LYS A 43 18.79 -3.08 -16.75
N VAL A 44 18.23 -3.30 -15.56
CA VAL A 44 17.58 -2.23 -14.78
C VAL A 44 18.55 -1.07 -14.55
N LYS A 45 19.80 -1.35 -14.16
CA LYS A 45 20.82 -0.30 -14.03
C LYS A 45 21.10 0.42 -15.36
N GLN A 46 21.26 -0.32 -16.45
CA GLN A 46 21.50 0.24 -17.79
C GLN A 46 20.31 1.06 -18.32
N ALA A 47 19.09 0.76 -17.86
CA ALA A 47 17.91 1.54 -18.21
C ALA A 47 17.81 2.88 -17.46
N GLY A 48 18.69 3.13 -16.49
CA GLY A 48 18.78 4.40 -15.79
C GLY A 48 17.98 4.47 -14.48
N PHE A 49 17.49 3.33 -13.98
CA PHE A 49 16.84 3.29 -12.66
C PHE A 49 17.82 3.67 -11.54
N THR A 50 17.32 4.37 -10.54
CA THR A 50 18.00 4.66 -9.28
C THR A 50 18.19 3.36 -8.48
N GLY A 51 17.14 2.57 -8.39
CA GLY A 51 17.10 1.37 -7.58
C GLY A 51 15.98 0.41 -7.95
N VAL A 52 15.76 -0.56 -7.06
CA VAL A 52 14.68 -1.53 -7.14
C VAL A 52 13.94 -1.62 -5.83
N MET A 53 12.65 -1.93 -5.90
CA MET A 53 11.80 -2.24 -4.75
C MET A 53 11.50 -3.73 -4.73
N GLY A 54 11.42 -4.34 -3.55
CA GLY A 54 11.08 -5.76 -3.44
C GLY A 54 10.60 -6.19 -2.06
N ASP A 55 9.64 -7.11 -2.06
CA ASP A 55 8.98 -7.63 -0.86
C ASP A 55 9.87 -8.52 0.00
N VAL A 56 9.99 -8.17 1.28
CA VAL A 56 10.55 -9.01 2.33
C VAL A 56 9.38 -9.70 3.04
N TRP A 57 9.03 -10.90 2.56
CA TRP A 57 7.86 -11.64 2.99
C TRP A 57 8.00 -12.18 4.40
N TRP A 58 7.13 -11.72 5.31
CA TRP A 58 7.11 -12.18 6.70
C TRP A 58 7.00 -13.72 6.80
N GLY A 59 6.11 -14.31 5.99
CA GLY A 59 5.88 -15.75 5.93
C GLY A 59 7.07 -16.61 5.50
N LEU A 60 8.01 -16.04 4.73
CA LEU A 60 9.22 -16.74 4.33
C LEU A 60 10.34 -16.61 5.37
N VAL A 61 10.42 -15.46 6.03
CA VAL A 61 11.51 -15.13 6.94
C VAL A 61 11.29 -15.70 8.34
N GLU A 62 10.09 -15.58 8.91
CA GLU A 62 9.81 -15.96 10.32
C GLU A 62 8.93 -17.21 10.39
N THR A 63 9.46 -18.36 9.95
CA THR A 63 8.70 -19.63 9.93
C THR A 63 8.35 -20.19 11.31
N SER A 64 9.01 -19.70 12.36
CA SER A 64 8.67 -19.94 13.77
C SER A 64 8.91 -18.66 14.58
N PRO A 65 8.19 -18.45 15.71
CA PRO A 65 8.28 -17.22 16.50
C PRO A 65 9.73 -16.82 16.82
N LYS A 66 10.10 -15.58 16.47
CA LYS A 66 11.43 -14.97 16.69
C LYS A 66 12.62 -15.66 16.03
N ASN A 67 12.37 -16.57 15.08
CA ASN A 67 13.41 -17.23 14.32
C ASN A 67 13.42 -16.71 12.89
N TYR A 68 14.29 -15.73 12.64
CA TYR A 68 14.35 -15.00 11.37
C TYR A 68 15.44 -15.57 10.46
N ASN A 69 15.07 -15.94 9.24
CA ASN A 69 16.02 -16.33 8.21
C ASN A 69 16.01 -15.36 7.03
N PHE A 70 16.96 -14.42 7.03
CA PHE A 70 17.12 -13.44 5.97
C PHE A 70 18.14 -13.85 4.89
N LYS A 71 18.65 -15.09 4.91
CA LYS A 71 19.77 -15.53 4.05
C LYS A 71 19.65 -15.09 2.60
N TYR A 72 18.52 -15.38 1.95
CA TYR A 72 18.33 -15.06 0.53
C TYR A 72 18.10 -13.56 0.28
N TYR A 73 17.55 -12.84 1.25
CA TYR A 73 17.41 -11.38 1.19
C TYR A 73 18.75 -10.66 1.37
N LEU A 74 19.66 -11.20 2.20
CA LEU A 74 21.05 -10.73 2.29
C LEU A 74 21.80 -10.95 0.97
N GLU A 75 21.64 -12.13 0.35
CA GLU A 75 22.19 -12.38 -0.98
C GLU A 75 21.60 -11.43 -2.05
N LEU A 76 20.31 -11.09 -1.96
CA LEU A 76 19.65 -10.18 -2.88
C LEU A 76 20.20 -8.75 -2.77
N VAL A 77 20.26 -8.18 -1.57
CA VAL A 77 20.77 -6.81 -1.38
C VAL A 77 22.24 -6.71 -1.81
N GLU A 78 23.03 -7.77 -1.61
CA GLU A 78 24.41 -7.84 -2.09
C GLU A 78 24.47 -7.83 -3.63
N MET A 79 23.60 -8.57 -4.33
CA MET A 79 23.51 -8.53 -5.79
C MET A 79 23.12 -7.13 -6.30
N ILE A 80 22.15 -6.48 -5.66
CA ILE A 80 21.68 -5.14 -5.99
C ILE A 80 22.81 -4.11 -5.79
N LYS A 81 23.51 -4.19 -4.65
CA LYS A 81 24.69 -3.36 -4.35
C LYS A 81 25.77 -3.51 -5.41
N ASN A 82 26.10 -4.74 -5.79
CA ASN A 82 27.20 -5.02 -6.73
C ASN A 82 26.95 -4.49 -8.14
N VAL A 83 25.69 -4.29 -8.56
CA VAL A 83 25.36 -3.62 -9.83
C VAL A 83 25.24 -2.10 -9.70
N GLY A 84 25.36 -1.55 -8.49
CA GLY A 84 25.27 -0.11 -8.24
C GLY A 84 23.85 0.44 -8.26
N LEU A 85 22.86 -0.36 -7.86
CA LEU A 85 21.47 0.06 -7.63
C LEU A 85 21.21 0.28 -6.14
N LYS A 86 20.22 1.11 -5.83
CA LYS A 86 19.62 1.21 -4.48
C LYS A 86 18.56 0.13 -4.27
N TYR A 87 18.24 -0.15 -3.02
CA TYR A 87 17.22 -1.11 -2.63
C TYR A 87 16.18 -0.53 -1.68
N GLN A 88 14.91 -0.69 -2.04
CA GLN A 88 13.76 -0.34 -1.21
C GLN A 88 13.05 -1.63 -0.75
N PRO A 89 13.45 -2.23 0.38
CA PRO A 89 12.74 -3.37 0.94
C PRO A 89 11.34 -2.98 1.43
N VAL A 90 10.36 -3.83 1.13
CA VAL A 90 9.02 -3.73 1.70
C VAL A 90 8.90 -4.70 2.88
N MET A 91 8.50 -4.22 4.05
CA MET A 91 8.17 -5.05 5.21
C MET A 91 6.78 -5.66 5.00
N SER A 92 6.73 -6.79 4.30
CA SER A 92 5.49 -7.38 3.78
C SER A 92 4.86 -8.30 4.82
N PHE A 93 4.14 -7.68 5.77
CA PHE A 93 3.35 -8.34 6.83
C PHE A 93 2.00 -8.88 6.36
N HIS A 94 1.82 -9.02 5.05
CA HIS A 94 0.62 -9.49 4.39
C HIS A 94 0.93 -10.71 3.51
N LYS A 95 -0.10 -11.41 3.09
CA LYS A 95 -0.01 -12.51 2.14
C LYS A 95 0.12 -12.00 0.69
N CYS A 96 1.03 -12.59 -0.10
CA CYS A 96 0.95 -12.54 -1.56
C CYS A 96 -0.14 -13.52 -2.01
N GLY A 97 -1.10 -13.09 -2.83
CA GLY A 97 -2.09 -13.97 -3.46
C GLY A 97 -3.53 -13.60 -3.12
N GLY A 98 -4.37 -13.55 -4.14
CA GLY A 98 -5.80 -13.28 -4.02
C GLY A 98 -6.23 -11.88 -4.44
N ASN A 99 -5.27 -10.98 -4.72
CA ASN A 99 -5.52 -9.66 -5.27
C ASN A 99 -5.18 -9.58 -6.76
N VAL A 100 -5.63 -8.50 -7.40
CA VAL A 100 -5.33 -8.21 -8.81
C VAL A 100 -3.81 -8.06 -8.98
N GLY A 101 -3.23 -8.84 -9.89
CA GLY A 101 -1.79 -8.80 -10.20
C GLY A 101 -0.92 -9.77 -9.38
N ASP A 102 -1.48 -10.47 -8.39
CA ASP A 102 -0.73 -11.49 -7.66
C ASP A 102 -0.53 -12.75 -8.50
N THR A 103 0.74 -13.13 -8.69
CA THR A 103 1.13 -14.36 -9.39
C THR A 103 1.63 -15.47 -8.45
N CYS A 104 1.76 -15.16 -7.15
CA CYS A 104 2.20 -16.08 -6.11
C CYS A 104 1.16 -16.31 -5.02
N ASN A 105 1.41 -17.33 -4.20
CA ASN A 105 0.69 -17.58 -2.95
C ASN A 105 1.70 -17.74 -1.80
N ILE A 106 1.99 -16.65 -1.10
CA ILE A 106 2.92 -16.62 0.04
C ILE A 106 2.13 -16.13 1.25
N PRO A 107 1.64 -17.02 2.14
CA PRO A 107 0.87 -16.62 3.31
C PRO A 107 1.76 -15.93 4.35
N ILE A 108 1.15 -15.22 5.31
CA ILE A 108 1.83 -14.84 6.57
C ILE A 108 2.23 -16.11 7.36
N PRO A 109 3.11 -16.03 8.38
CA PRO A 109 3.59 -17.23 9.06
C PRO A 109 2.49 -18.10 9.64
N LYS A 110 2.60 -19.42 9.42
CA LYS A 110 1.66 -20.43 9.90
C LYS A 110 1.38 -20.31 11.41
N TRP A 111 2.42 -20.08 12.21
CA TRP A 111 2.28 -19.92 13.66
C TRP A 111 1.45 -18.69 14.03
N ALA A 112 1.60 -17.58 13.30
CA ALA A 112 0.83 -16.37 13.53
C ALA A 112 -0.63 -16.57 13.15
N ILE A 113 -0.90 -17.21 12.00
CA ILE A 113 -2.25 -17.60 11.56
C ILE A 113 -2.93 -18.44 12.65
N ASP A 114 -2.27 -19.50 13.11
CA ASP A 114 -2.84 -20.42 14.11
C ASP A 114 -3.10 -19.72 15.45
N ALA A 115 -2.28 -18.72 15.82
CA ALA A 115 -2.44 -17.98 17.05
C ALA A 115 -3.59 -16.97 16.98
N VAL A 116 -3.67 -16.14 15.93
CA VAL A 116 -4.72 -15.12 15.79
C VAL A 116 -6.08 -15.73 15.48
N LYS A 117 -6.14 -16.86 14.77
CA LYS A 117 -7.41 -17.54 14.44
C LYS A 117 -8.19 -17.97 15.68
N LYS A 118 -7.50 -18.32 16.78
CA LYS A 118 -8.12 -18.68 18.07
C LYS A 118 -8.82 -17.49 18.74
N LEU A 119 -8.46 -16.27 18.34
CA LEU A 119 -8.95 -15.01 18.89
C LEU A 119 -9.86 -14.27 17.90
N ASP A 120 -10.32 -14.93 16.85
CA ASP A 120 -11.06 -14.28 15.76
C ASP A 120 -10.32 -13.11 15.10
N GLY A 121 -8.99 -13.25 14.96
CA GLY A 121 -8.08 -12.16 14.64
C GLY A 121 -7.89 -11.78 13.18
N PHE A 122 -8.83 -12.16 12.33
CA PHE A 122 -8.82 -11.81 10.91
C PHE A 122 -10.00 -10.91 10.57
N PHE A 123 -9.91 -10.24 9.42
CA PHE A 123 -11.00 -9.41 8.93
C PHE A 123 -12.20 -10.27 8.52
N LYS A 124 -13.40 -9.75 8.75
CA LYS A 124 -14.66 -10.41 8.35
C LYS A 124 -15.63 -9.44 7.75
N ASP A 125 -16.22 -9.85 6.63
CA ASP A 125 -17.33 -9.14 6.01
C ASP A 125 -18.65 -9.35 6.77
N SER A 126 -19.73 -8.73 6.28
CA SER A 126 -21.05 -8.78 6.90
C SER A 126 -21.67 -10.19 6.96
N HIS A 127 -21.17 -11.11 6.12
CA HIS A 127 -21.61 -12.51 6.03
C HIS A 127 -20.72 -13.45 6.85
N GLY A 128 -19.66 -12.92 7.49
CA GLY A 128 -18.70 -13.69 8.27
C GLY A 128 -17.64 -14.40 7.42
N ASN A 129 -17.50 -14.08 6.12
CA ASN A 129 -16.39 -14.60 5.34
C ASN A 129 -15.09 -13.96 5.83
N VAL A 130 -14.07 -14.80 6.00
CA VAL A 130 -12.78 -14.39 6.56
C VAL A 130 -11.83 -13.96 5.44
N ASN A 131 -11.16 -12.82 5.62
CA ASN A 131 -9.97 -12.48 4.84
C ASN A 131 -8.72 -12.67 5.73
N ASP A 132 -7.85 -13.61 5.32
CA ASP A 132 -6.65 -14.02 6.05
C ASP A 132 -5.35 -13.36 5.55
N GLU A 133 -5.47 -12.30 4.76
CA GLU A 133 -4.32 -11.65 4.12
C GLU A 133 -3.45 -10.90 5.13
N TYR A 134 -4.06 -10.33 6.17
CA TYR A 134 -3.43 -9.50 7.19
C TYR A 134 -4.13 -9.67 8.55
N ILE A 135 -3.40 -9.47 9.66
CA ILE A 135 -3.97 -9.55 11.01
C ILE A 135 -4.85 -8.32 11.27
N ASN A 136 -6.06 -8.54 11.80
CA ASN A 136 -7.01 -7.46 12.02
C ASN A 136 -6.50 -6.39 12.99
N PHE A 137 -6.68 -5.11 12.65
CA PHE A 137 -6.29 -3.94 13.43
C PHE A 137 -6.81 -3.95 14.86
N ALA A 138 -7.98 -4.58 15.09
CA ALA A 138 -8.57 -4.72 16.41
C ALA A 138 -7.71 -5.52 17.40
N LEU A 139 -6.76 -6.33 16.90
CA LEU A 139 -5.86 -7.12 17.73
C LEU A 139 -4.56 -6.41 18.12
N ASP A 140 -4.28 -5.20 17.61
CA ASP A 140 -2.99 -4.52 17.79
C ASP A 140 -2.46 -4.51 19.24
N ASN A 141 -3.36 -4.42 20.22
CA ASN A 141 -3.05 -4.35 21.65
C ASN A 141 -3.44 -5.61 22.43
N VAL A 142 -3.84 -6.68 21.74
CA VAL A 142 -4.21 -7.96 22.33
C VAL A 142 -2.99 -8.88 22.34
N ALA A 143 -2.66 -9.47 23.49
CA ALA A 143 -1.61 -10.46 23.56
C ALA A 143 -2.05 -11.75 22.86
N VAL A 144 -1.26 -12.23 21.90
CA VAL A 144 -1.59 -13.36 21.02
C VAL A 144 -0.69 -14.56 21.27
N GLU A 145 0.62 -14.43 21.02
CA GLU A 145 1.57 -15.55 21.06
C GLU A 145 2.75 -15.21 21.95
N GLY A 146 2.99 -16.02 22.99
CA GLY A 146 4.07 -15.80 23.95
C GLY A 146 4.00 -14.44 24.65
N GLY A 147 2.79 -13.89 24.84
CA GLY A 147 2.55 -12.59 25.46
C GLY A 147 2.75 -11.37 24.55
N ARG A 148 3.15 -11.58 23.29
CA ARG A 148 3.33 -10.52 22.29
C ARG A 148 2.03 -10.16 21.59
N THR A 149 1.88 -8.89 21.22
CA THR A 149 0.79 -8.42 20.34
C THR A 149 1.21 -8.46 18.85
N PRO A 150 0.29 -8.27 17.89
CA PRO A 150 0.64 -8.09 16.49
C PRO A 150 1.63 -6.94 16.24
N ILE A 151 1.49 -5.82 16.97
CA ILE A 151 2.45 -4.71 16.88
C ILE A 151 3.85 -5.16 17.34
N ASP A 152 3.95 -6.01 18.36
CA ASP A 152 5.23 -6.59 18.77
C ASP A 152 5.79 -7.54 17.70
N PHE A 153 4.95 -8.30 16.98
CA PHE A 153 5.43 -9.13 15.85
C PHE A 153 6.09 -8.27 14.78
N TYR A 154 5.44 -7.17 14.38
CA TYR A 154 5.98 -6.25 13.38
C TYR A 154 7.25 -5.58 13.87
N TYR A 155 7.27 -5.10 15.12
CA TYR A 155 8.45 -4.49 15.72
C TYR A 155 9.63 -5.47 15.78
N ASP A 156 9.43 -6.68 16.31
CA ASP A 156 10.50 -7.68 16.45
C ASP A 156 11.09 -8.02 15.07
N PHE A 157 10.25 -8.19 14.05
CA PHE A 157 10.67 -8.44 12.67
C PHE A 157 11.50 -7.28 12.09
N MET A 158 11.01 -6.04 12.20
CA MET A 158 11.73 -4.86 11.70
C MET A 158 13.05 -4.65 12.44
N ASN A 159 13.07 -4.93 13.75
CA ASN A 159 14.28 -4.82 14.56
C ASN A 159 15.32 -5.88 14.18
N ALA A 160 14.88 -7.11 13.88
CA ALA A 160 15.74 -8.16 13.35
C ALA A 160 16.30 -7.77 11.97
N PHE A 161 15.47 -7.26 11.06
CA PHE A 161 15.92 -6.75 9.77
C PHE A 161 16.93 -5.61 9.92
N SER A 162 16.65 -4.61 10.76
CA SER A 162 17.56 -3.48 11.02
C SER A 162 18.94 -3.94 11.50
N THR A 163 18.97 -4.98 12.34
CA THR A 163 20.21 -5.57 12.87
C THR A 163 21.00 -6.30 11.77
N GLU A 164 20.34 -7.20 11.03
CA GLU A 164 20.99 -8.02 9.99
C GLU A 164 21.44 -7.19 8.79
N PHE A 165 20.70 -6.13 8.43
CA PHE A 165 20.98 -5.28 7.27
C PHE A 165 21.71 -3.97 7.62
N LYS A 166 22.22 -3.85 8.85
CA LYS A 166 22.83 -2.60 9.35
C LYS A 166 23.92 -2.05 8.43
N SER A 167 24.77 -2.89 7.84
CA SER A 167 25.82 -2.47 6.92
C SER A 167 25.27 -1.82 5.64
N TYR A 168 24.24 -2.43 5.04
CA TYR A 168 23.56 -1.96 3.83
C TYR A 168 22.72 -0.69 4.06
N ILE A 169 22.22 -0.50 5.28
CA ILE A 169 21.59 0.75 5.70
C ILE A 169 22.66 1.84 5.87
N SER A 170 23.77 1.51 6.54
CA SER A 170 24.82 2.49 6.88
C SER A 170 25.61 2.97 5.65
N ASP A 171 25.83 2.10 4.65
CA ASP A 171 26.47 2.47 3.38
C ASP A 171 25.50 3.07 2.36
N GLY A 172 24.20 3.11 2.70
CA GLY A 172 23.14 3.75 1.93
C GLY A 172 22.68 2.95 0.71
N VAL A 173 22.98 1.65 0.59
CA VAL A 173 22.35 0.79 -0.43
C VAL A 173 20.85 0.69 -0.17
N ILE A 174 20.45 0.48 1.09
CA ILE A 174 19.07 0.62 1.54
C ILE A 174 18.84 2.07 1.92
N ASP A 175 18.08 2.79 1.10
CA ASP A 175 17.84 4.23 1.25
C ASP A 175 16.39 4.58 1.61
N GLU A 176 15.49 3.59 1.62
CA GLU A 176 14.10 3.72 2.05
C GLU A 176 13.58 2.34 2.46
N ILE A 177 12.71 2.28 3.48
CA ILE A 177 11.95 1.06 3.82
C ILE A 177 10.46 1.35 3.70
N GLN A 178 9.75 0.58 2.88
CA GLN A 178 8.30 0.64 2.80
C GLN A 178 7.68 -0.26 3.87
N ILE A 179 6.83 0.30 4.72
CA ILE A 179 6.20 -0.42 5.83
C ILE A 179 4.83 -0.91 5.37
N GLY A 180 4.60 -2.22 5.38
CA GLY A 180 3.29 -2.80 5.10
C GLY A 180 2.32 -2.56 6.26
N VAL A 181 1.20 -1.89 6.01
CA VAL A 181 0.24 -1.45 7.05
C VAL A 181 -1.15 -2.06 6.88
N GLY A 182 -1.24 -3.15 6.11
CA GLY A 182 -2.51 -3.80 5.79
C GLY A 182 -2.42 -4.75 4.61
N PRO A 183 -3.56 -5.18 4.06
CA PRO A 183 -3.65 -5.99 2.85
C PRO A 183 -2.88 -5.33 1.69
N SER A 184 -2.11 -6.13 0.95
CA SER A 184 -1.20 -5.70 -0.11
C SER A 184 -0.14 -4.68 0.34
N GLY A 185 0.08 -4.58 1.65
CA GLY A 185 0.98 -3.60 2.27
C GLY A 185 0.38 -2.19 2.37
N GLU A 186 -0.90 -2.01 2.04
CA GLU A 186 -1.56 -0.71 1.91
C GLU A 186 -2.31 -0.33 3.20
N ILE A 187 -2.41 0.97 3.47
CA ILE A 187 -3.24 1.52 4.56
C ILE A 187 -4.71 1.42 4.15
N ARG A 188 -5.33 0.26 4.31
CA ARG A 188 -6.75 0.03 4.00
C ARG A 188 -7.29 -1.25 4.64
N TYR A 189 -8.60 -1.41 4.59
CA TYR A 189 -9.26 -2.70 4.80
C TYR A 189 -9.25 -3.58 3.54
N PRO A 190 -9.44 -4.91 3.67
CA PRO A 190 -9.56 -5.82 2.52
C PRO A 190 -10.97 -5.81 1.89
N SER A 191 -11.52 -4.63 1.58
CA SER A 191 -12.92 -4.47 1.18
C SER A 191 -13.27 -4.92 -0.24
N TYR A 192 -12.28 -5.17 -1.10
CA TYR A 192 -12.44 -5.56 -2.50
C TYR A 192 -11.64 -6.83 -2.84
N CYS A 193 -11.87 -7.91 -2.09
CA CYS A 193 -11.17 -9.18 -2.27
C CYS A 193 -11.80 -10.04 -3.39
N ALA A 194 -11.07 -10.26 -4.48
CA ALA A 194 -11.53 -11.09 -5.60
C ALA A 194 -11.83 -12.54 -5.18
N ALA A 195 -11.09 -13.09 -4.22
CA ALA A 195 -11.33 -14.43 -3.67
C ALA A 195 -12.69 -14.55 -2.96
N ASN A 196 -13.24 -13.44 -2.46
CA ASN A 196 -14.58 -13.37 -1.86
C ASN A 196 -15.67 -12.98 -2.89
N GLY A 197 -15.34 -12.98 -4.19
CA GLY A 197 -16.29 -12.75 -5.27
C GLY A 197 -16.50 -11.27 -5.64
N TRP A 198 -15.70 -10.35 -5.10
CA TRP A 198 -15.72 -8.96 -5.54
C TRP A 198 -15.25 -8.83 -7.00
N GLN A 199 -15.90 -7.97 -7.75
CA GLN A 199 -15.56 -7.62 -9.13
C GLN A 199 -15.62 -6.12 -9.29
N TYR A 200 -14.68 -5.57 -10.07
CA TYR A 200 -14.69 -4.16 -10.44
C TYR A 200 -15.97 -3.82 -11.24
N PRO A 201 -16.66 -2.69 -10.98
CA PRO A 201 -16.40 -1.67 -9.96
C PRO A 201 -17.34 -1.79 -8.74
N GLY A 202 -17.46 -2.95 -8.08
CA GLY A 202 -18.30 -3.10 -6.89
C GLY A 202 -17.90 -2.17 -5.73
N ILE A 203 -18.86 -1.73 -4.91
CA ILE A 203 -18.59 -0.85 -3.76
C ILE A 203 -17.76 -1.50 -2.64
N GLY A 204 -17.60 -2.83 -2.63
CA GLY A 204 -16.92 -3.55 -1.56
C GLY A 204 -17.80 -3.76 -0.31
N GLU A 205 -17.23 -4.33 0.76
CA GLU A 205 -17.92 -4.51 2.05
C GLU A 205 -17.07 -4.06 3.23
N PHE A 206 -17.71 -3.59 4.31
CA PHE A 206 -17.05 -3.31 5.59
C PHE A 206 -16.52 -4.60 6.22
N GLN A 207 -15.31 -4.55 6.79
CA GLN A 207 -14.52 -5.72 7.17
C GLN A 207 -14.35 -5.90 8.70
N VAL A 208 -15.32 -5.46 9.50
CA VAL A 208 -15.25 -5.37 10.98
C VAL A 208 -16.26 -6.25 11.71
N SER A 209 -16.73 -7.33 11.09
CA SER A 209 -17.69 -8.26 11.71
C SER A 209 -17.06 -9.30 12.65
N ASP A 210 -15.76 -9.23 12.89
CA ASP A 210 -15.08 -10.05 13.89
C ASP A 210 -15.39 -9.59 15.31
N SER A 211 -15.27 -10.50 16.26
CA SER A 211 -15.64 -10.24 17.65
C SER A 211 -14.85 -9.11 18.32
N ASN A 212 -13.60 -8.88 17.92
CA ASN A 212 -12.76 -7.84 18.51
C ASN A 212 -13.18 -6.45 18.01
N SER A 213 -13.38 -6.31 16.70
CA SER A 213 -13.87 -5.05 16.12
C SER A 213 -15.26 -4.69 16.62
N LEU A 214 -16.17 -5.67 16.73
CA LEU A 214 -17.51 -5.44 17.30
C LEU A 214 -17.44 -5.01 18.78
N SER A 215 -16.51 -5.57 19.56
CA SER A 215 -16.27 -5.11 20.93
C SER A 215 -15.76 -3.67 20.95
N LEU A 216 -14.83 -3.30 20.09
CA LEU A 216 -14.34 -1.91 19.99
C LEU A 216 -15.45 -0.94 19.55
N LEU A 217 -16.32 -1.37 18.63
CA LEU A 217 -17.48 -0.59 18.17
C LEU A 217 -18.48 -0.35 19.31
N GLN A 218 -18.76 -1.38 20.12
CA GLN A 218 -19.60 -1.26 21.30
C GLN A 218 -19.07 -0.19 22.26
N HIS A 219 -17.78 -0.25 22.60
CA HIS A 219 -17.16 0.76 23.48
C HIS A 219 -17.19 2.16 22.87
N ALA A 220 -16.98 2.30 21.56
CA ALA A 220 -17.05 3.59 20.87
C ALA A 220 -18.47 4.18 20.90
N ALA A 221 -19.49 3.35 20.74
CA ALA A 221 -20.90 3.73 20.79
C ALA A 221 -21.32 4.18 22.21
N GLU A 222 -20.92 3.42 23.23
CA GLU A 222 -21.13 3.78 24.64
C GLU A 222 -20.44 5.09 25.02
N ALA A 223 -19.22 5.32 24.56
CA ALA A 223 -18.48 6.56 24.80
C ALA A 223 -19.17 7.79 24.18
N LYS A 224 -19.99 7.59 23.16
CA LYS A 224 -20.83 8.63 22.54
C LYS A 224 -22.23 8.72 23.16
N SER A 225 -22.53 7.93 24.20
CA SER A 225 -23.87 7.80 24.80
C SER A 225 -24.95 7.34 23.82
N HIS A 226 -24.55 6.55 22.81
CA HIS A 226 -25.40 6.01 21.77
C HIS A 226 -25.18 4.50 21.63
N SER A 227 -25.42 3.73 22.69
CA SER A 227 -25.23 2.26 22.67
C SER A 227 -26.04 1.55 21.58
N GLU A 228 -27.13 2.15 21.11
CA GLU A 228 -27.89 1.67 19.96
C GLU A 228 -27.14 1.74 18.63
N TRP A 229 -26.03 2.48 18.53
CA TRP A 229 -25.15 2.54 17.36
C TRP A 229 -24.08 1.45 17.35
N ALA A 230 -24.07 0.54 18.32
CA ALA A 230 -23.09 -0.52 18.44
C ALA A 230 -23.30 -1.68 17.44
N HIS A 231 -23.48 -1.36 16.17
CA HIS A 231 -23.64 -2.34 15.11
C HIS A 231 -23.05 -1.82 13.79
N ILE A 232 -22.76 -2.76 12.88
CA ILE A 232 -22.34 -2.45 11.52
C ILE A 232 -23.61 -2.07 10.71
N PRO A 233 -23.52 -1.18 9.70
CA PRO A 233 -24.64 -0.93 8.80
C PRO A 233 -25.12 -2.23 8.13
N THR A 234 -26.38 -2.58 8.33
CA THR A 234 -26.99 -3.80 7.78
C THR A 234 -27.52 -3.62 6.36
N ASP A 235 -27.46 -2.39 5.84
CA ASP A 235 -28.07 -1.93 4.59
C ASP A 235 -27.05 -1.27 3.65
N ALA A 236 -25.77 -1.57 3.87
CA ALA A 236 -24.63 -1.14 3.04
C ALA A 236 -24.44 -1.97 1.76
N GLY A 237 -25.29 -2.97 1.52
CA GLY A 237 -25.19 -3.84 0.34
C GLY A 237 -24.13 -4.93 0.49
N VAL A 238 -23.70 -5.45 -0.65
CA VAL A 238 -22.69 -6.51 -0.76
C VAL A 238 -21.57 -6.08 -1.72
N TYR A 239 -20.49 -6.86 -1.83
CA TYR A 239 -19.29 -6.51 -2.60
C TYR A 239 -19.56 -5.85 -3.97
N ASN A 240 -20.52 -6.38 -4.73
CA ASN A 240 -20.80 -5.97 -6.12
C ASN A 240 -22.01 -5.04 -6.27
N SER A 241 -22.57 -4.54 -5.16
CA SER A 241 -23.63 -3.52 -5.20
C SER A 241 -23.12 -2.22 -5.81
N LYS A 242 -24.04 -1.40 -6.32
CA LYS A 242 -23.80 0.02 -6.63
C LYS A 242 -24.28 0.87 -5.46
N PRO A 243 -23.78 2.11 -5.27
CA PRO A 243 -24.25 2.98 -4.18
C PRO A 243 -25.78 3.13 -4.15
N SER A 244 -26.39 3.34 -5.33
CA SER A 244 -27.85 3.48 -5.50
C SER A 244 -28.67 2.24 -5.21
N ASP A 245 -28.04 1.07 -5.10
CA ASP A 245 -28.72 -0.20 -4.81
C ASP A 245 -28.79 -0.46 -3.30
N THR A 246 -28.23 0.44 -2.47
CA THR A 246 -28.10 0.29 -1.02
C THR A 246 -28.87 1.39 -0.31
N SER A 247 -29.24 1.18 0.95
CA SER A 247 -29.82 2.28 1.75
C SER A 247 -28.74 3.12 2.43
N PHE A 248 -27.62 2.50 2.81
CA PHE A 248 -26.54 3.22 3.47
C PHE A 248 -25.81 4.23 2.56
N PHE A 249 -25.61 3.92 1.26
CA PHE A 249 -24.85 4.78 0.35
C PHE A 249 -25.69 5.60 -0.64
N ASP A 250 -27.03 5.52 -0.55
CA ASP A 250 -27.96 6.30 -1.39
C ASP A 250 -28.37 7.60 -0.69
N ASP A 251 -28.21 8.73 -1.38
CA ASP A 251 -28.58 10.07 -0.90
C ASP A 251 -30.07 10.21 -0.59
N ASN A 252 -30.92 9.39 -1.21
CA ASN A 252 -32.37 9.50 -1.10
C ASN A 252 -32.95 8.71 0.08
N LYS A 253 -32.09 8.09 0.89
CA LYS A 253 -32.51 7.17 1.96
C LYS A 253 -32.24 7.79 3.33
N PRO A 254 -33.17 7.62 4.30
CA PRO A 254 -32.92 8.04 5.68
C PRO A 254 -31.87 7.12 6.33
N ASN A 255 -31.17 7.60 7.36
CA ASN A 255 -30.15 6.85 8.10
C ASN A 255 -28.97 6.36 7.24
N ASN A 256 -28.66 7.07 6.15
CA ASN A 256 -27.55 6.78 5.27
C ASN A 256 -26.19 7.26 5.84
N TYR A 257 -25.14 7.22 5.02
CA TYR A 257 -23.78 7.65 5.33
C TYR A 257 -23.66 9.10 5.83
N ALA A 258 -24.64 9.97 5.57
CA ALA A 258 -24.67 11.36 6.02
C ALA A 258 -25.46 11.58 7.33
N SER A 259 -26.18 10.56 7.81
CA SER A 259 -26.85 10.57 9.10
C SER A 259 -25.86 10.59 10.27
N ASP A 260 -26.33 10.90 11.48
CA ASP A 260 -25.47 10.92 12.67
C ASP A 260 -24.86 9.54 12.96
N TYR A 261 -25.65 8.47 12.81
CA TYR A 261 -25.15 7.09 12.88
C TYR A 261 -24.12 6.79 11.77
N GLY A 262 -24.41 7.16 10.52
CA GLY A 262 -23.51 6.93 9.39
C GLY A 262 -22.16 7.62 9.58
N LYS A 263 -22.17 8.87 10.02
CA LYS A 263 -20.95 9.63 10.38
C LYS A 263 -20.19 8.96 11.51
N PHE A 264 -20.87 8.53 12.57
CA PHE A 264 -20.28 7.82 13.69
C PHE A 264 -19.58 6.54 13.24
N PHE A 265 -20.27 5.69 12.49
CA PHE A 265 -19.74 4.40 12.06
C PHE A 265 -18.54 4.57 11.12
N LEU A 266 -18.63 5.46 10.13
CA LEU A 266 -17.53 5.74 9.20
C LEU A 266 -16.32 6.33 9.92
N GLU A 267 -16.53 7.23 10.87
CA GLU A 267 -15.44 7.76 11.70
C GLU A 267 -14.79 6.67 12.56
N PHE A 268 -15.58 5.79 13.21
CA PHE A 268 -15.05 4.65 13.95
C PHE A 268 -14.19 3.75 13.06
N TYR A 269 -14.73 3.35 11.91
CA TYR A 269 -14.10 2.43 10.97
C TYR A 269 -12.77 2.99 10.45
N THR A 270 -12.77 4.25 10.01
CA THR A 270 -11.56 4.94 9.56
C THR A 270 -10.57 5.17 10.72
N GLN A 271 -11.03 5.57 11.90
CA GLN A 271 -10.14 5.87 13.03
C GLN A 271 -9.43 4.61 13.55
N LEU A 272 -10.07 3.43 13.49
CA LEU A 272 -9.42 2.16 13.81
C LEU A 272 -8.20 1.89 12.90
N MET A 273 -8.35 2.09 11.58
CA MET A 273 -7.27 1.97 10.59
C MET A 273 -6.17 3.03 10.78
N LEU A 274 -6.55 4.29 11.04
CA LEU A 274 -5.59 5.38 11.29
C LEU A 274 -4.77 5.12 12.56
N ASN A 275 -5.41 4.63 13.63
CA ASN A 275 -4.73 4.27 14.87
C ASN A 275 -3.75 3.11 14.68
N HIS A 276 -4.15 2.10 13.90
CA HIS A 276 -3.25 1.02 13.51
C HIS A 276 -2.03 1.54 12.75
N THR A 277 -2.27 2.42 11.77
CA THR A 277 -1.20 3.06 10.99
C THR A 277 -0.21 3.81 11.89
N ASP A 278 -0.68 4.65 12.80
CA ASP A 278 0.20 5.38 13.74
C ASP A 278 1.03 4.40 14.59
N ARG A 279 0.42 3.31 15.10
CA ARG A 279 1.13 2.29 15.91
C ARG A 279 2.21 1.54 15.12
N VAL A 280 1.91 1.09 13.92
CA VAL A 280 2.89 0.37 13.06
C VAL A 280 4.05 1.29 12.70
N ILE A 281 3.79 2.54 12.34
CA ILE A 281 4.86 3.51 12.01
C ILE A 281 5.69 3.87 13.25
N ILE A 282 5.10 3.97 14.44
CA ILE A 282 5.84 4.12 15.70
C ILE A 282 6.76 2.92 15.94
N ALA A 283 6.26 1.69 15.74
CA ALA A 283 7.07 0.48 15.85
C ALA A 283 8.23 0.48 14.84
N ALA A 284 7.97 0.90 13.60
CA ALA A 284 9.00 1.02 12.56
C ALA A 284 10.07 2.05 12.95
N ARG A 285 9.66 3.22 13.48
CA ARG A 285 10.60 4.24 13.97
C ARG A 285 11.45 3.76 15.14
N LYS A 286 10.89 2.95 16.03
CA LYS A 286 11.65 2.30 17.11
C LYS A 286 12.70 1.34 16.57
N ALA A 287 12.44 0.64 15.47
CA ALA A 287 13.36 -0.33 14.87
C ALA A 287 14.45 0.30 13.96
N PHE A 288 14.09 1.32 13.18
CA PHE A 288 14.96 1.91 12.15
C PHE A 288 15.55 3.28 12.54
N GLY A 289 15.08 3.88 13.63
CA GLY A 289 15.45 5.24 14.01
C GLY A 289 14.80 6.31 13.13
N THR A 290 15.28 7.54 13.27
CA THR A 290 14.68 8.72 12.63
C THR A 290 15.35 9.15 11.33
N SER A 291 16.56 8.68 11.05
CA SER A 291 17.34 9.11 9.89
C SER A 291 17.03 8.33 8.61
N LEU A 292 16.69 7.05 8.71
CA LEU A 292 16.34 6.23 7.55
C LEU A 292 14.93 6.60 7.06
N PRO A 293 14.74 6.97 5.77
CA PRO A 293 13.41 7.21 5.23
C PRO A 293 12.53 5.98 5.35
N LEU A 294 11.31 6.19 5.83
CA LEU A 294 10.25 5.19 5.82
C LEU A 294 9.16 5.66 4.85
N ALA A 295 8.48 4.74 4.20
CA ALA A 295 7.32 5.03 3.37
C ALA A 295 6.13 4.17 3.79
N ALA A 296 4.92 4.66 3.55
CA ALA A 296 3.70 3.87 3.67
C ALA A 296 2.79 4.15 2.47
N LYS A 297 2.10 3.11 2.03
CA LYS A 297 1.35 3.11 0.78
C LYS A 297 -0.15 3.27 1.02
N VAL A 298 -0.77 4.15 0.23
CA VAL A 298 -2.20 4.37 0.19
C VAL A 298 -2.71 3.95 -1.19
N SER A 299 -3.79 3.16 -1.21
CA SER A 299 -4.38 2.63 -2.44
C SER A 299 -5.25 3.68 -3.14
N GLY A 300 -5.15 3.77 -4.47
CA GLY A 300 -6.02 4.59 -5.31
C GLY A 300 -7.36 3.91 -5.58
N VAL A 301 -8.32 4.08 -4.68
CA VAL A 301 -9.68 3.57 -4.84
C VAL A 301 -10.51 4.58 -5.64
N HIS A 302 -10.37 4.52 -6.96
CA HIS A 302 -10.88 5.56 -7.87
C HIS A 302 -12.33 5.35 -8.32
N TRP A 303 -12.88 4.13 -8.22
CA TRP A 303 -14.25 3.83 -8.62
C TRP A 303 -15.24 4.37 -7.58
N TRP A 304 -16.40 4.84 -8.04
CA TRP A 304 -17.38 5.58 -7.24
C TRP A 304 -16.90 6.90 -6.59
N TYR A 305 -15.67 7.34 -6.82
CA TYR A 305 -15.20 8.67 -6.37
C TYR A 305 -16.12 9.81 -6.83
N GLY A 306 -16.64 9.74 -8.06
CA GLY A 306 -17.58 10.74 -8.59
C GLY A 306 -19.03 10.61 -8.07
N SER A 307 -19.27 9.72 -7.10
CA SER A 307 -20.54 9.61 -6.38
C SER A 307 -20.47 10.41 -5.09
N SER A 308 -21.60 10.88 -4.59
CA SER A 308 -21.71 11.65 -3.34
C SER A 308 -21.27 10.87 -2.10
N SER A 309 -21.41 9.55 -2.10
CA SER A 309 -21.10 8.69 -0.96
C SER A 309 -19.67 8.17 -0.94
N HIS A 310 -18.94 8.24 -2.06
CA HIS A 310 -17.59 7.69 -2.19
C HIS A 310 -17.52 6.22 -1.67
N ALA A 311 -18.54 5.41 -2.00
CA ALA A 311 -18.79 4.15 -1.29
C ALA A 311 -17.61 3.17 -1.25
N ALA A 312 -16.84 3.06 -2.34
CA ALA A 312 -15.66 2.18 -2.37
C ALA A 312 -14.51 2.69 -1.49
N GLU A 313 -14.28 4.00 -1.47
CA GLU A 313 -13.33 4.62 -0.53
C GLU A 313 -13.79 4.37 0.91
N ALA A 314 -15.08 4.56 1.20
CA ALA A 314 -15.66 4.35 2.53
C ALA A 314 -15.47 2.90 3.03
N THR A 315 -15.77 1.88 2.21
CA THR A 315 -15.57 0.48 2.60
C THR A 315 -14.09 0.10 2.73
N ALA A 316 -13.19 0.74 1.96
CA ALA A 316 -11.75 0.59 2.10
C ALA A 316 -11.16 1.28 3.35
N GLY A 317 -11.95 2.10 4.04
CA GLY A 317 -11.55 2.83 5.25
C GLY A 317 -11.24 4.31 5.01
N TYR A 318 -11.40 4.81 3.79
CA TYR A 318 -11.21 6.21 3.41
C TYR A 318 -12.55 6.96 3.48
N TYR A 319 -12.85 7.54 4.62
CA TYR A 319 -13.97 8.45 4.77
C TYR A 319 -13.60 9.84 4.20
N GLN A 320 -14.24 10.25 3.10
CA GLN A 320 -13.91 11.52 2.39
C GLN A 320 -15.09 12.51 2.29
N VAL A 321 -16.20 12.21 2.96
CA VAL A 321 -17.44 12.99 2.84
C VAL A 321 -17.80 13.61 4.19
N ASN A 322 -18.87 14.42 4.23
CA ASN A 322 -19.32 15.14 5.43
C ASN A 322 -18.25 16.02 6.09
N GLY A 323 -17.33 16.60 5.30
CA GLY A 323 -16.23 17.44 5.80
C GLY A 323 -15.08 16.68 6.44
N TYR A 324 -15.05 15.34 6.32
CA TYR A 324 -13.93 14.51 6.75
C TYR A 324 -12.95 14.29 5.59
N SER A 325 -11.64 14.31 5.86
CA SER A 325 -10.62 13.92 4.88
C SER A 325 -9.65 12.91 5.49
N THR A 326 -9.74 11.67 5.03
CA THR A 326 -8.85 10.59 5.51
C THR A 326 -7.44 10.78 4.99
N TYR A 327 -7.28 11.23 3.74
CA TYR A 327 -5.96 11.47 3.13
C TYR A 327 -5.17 12.55 3.88
N SER A 328 -5.83 13.62 4.33
CA SER A 328 -5.22 14.65 5.18
C SER A 328 -4.74 14.08 6.52
N LYS A 329 -5.52 13.20 7.15
CA LYS A 329 -5.14 12.54 8.40
C LYS A 329 -3.97 11.57 8.23
N ILE A 330 -3.91 10.83 7.12
CA ILE A 330 -2.75 9.99 6.79
C ILE A 330 -1.52 10.87 6.59
N ASN A 331 -1.61 11.97 5.85
CA ASN A 331 -0.52 12.95 5.72
C ASN A 331 -0.03 13.45 7.09
N ASP A 332 -0.95 13.71 8.03
CA ASP A 332 -0.59 14.16 9.37
C ASP A 332 0.12 13.08 10.18
N ILE A 333 -0.34 11.83 10.13
CA ILE A 333 0.30 10.70 10.80
C ILE A 333 1.68 10.43 10.23
N LEU A 334 1.80 10.31 8.91
CA LEU A 334 3.08 10.02 8.25
C LEU A 334 4.06 11.18 8.44
N GLY A 335 3.59 12.42 8.29
CA GLY A 335 4.41 13.62 8.48
C GLY A 335 4.91 13.79 9.92
N LYS A 336 4.07 13.47 10.91
CA LYS A 336 4.47 13.43 12.34
C LYS A 336 5.66 12.50 12.57
N HIS A 337 5.78 11.43 11.80
CA HIS A 337 6.87 10.46 11.89
C HIS A 337 7.93 10.64 10.79
N GLY A 338 7.90 11.72 10.01
CA GLY A 338 8.83 11.93 8.89
C GLY A 338 8.82 10.79 7.87
N ALA A 339 7.68 10.10 7.71
CA ALA A 339 7.50 9.06 6.71
C ALA A 339 6.98 9.67 5.40
N ARG A 340 7.33 9.03 4.29
CA ARG A 340 6.92 9.40 2.93
C ARG A 340 5.54 8.83 2.62
N PHE A 341 4.80 9.55 1.79
CA PHE A 341 3.46 9.17 1.36
C PHE A 341 3.55 8.56 -0.05
N THR A 342 3.27 7.27 -0.18
CA THR A 342 3.21 6.58 -1.48
C THR A 342 1.77 6.41 -1.94
N PHE A 343 1.46 6.79 -3.17
CA PHE A 343 0.12 6.64 -3.77
C PHE A 343 0.16 5.97 -5.13
N THR A 344 -0.93 5.29 -5.52
CA THR A 344 -1.03 4.56 -6.80
C THR A 344 -1.90 5.30 -7.84
N CYS A 345 -2.15 4.67 -8.99
CA CYS A 345 -3.03 5.12 -10.07
C CYS A 345 -2.53 6.32 -10.90
N LEU A 346 -1.23 6.63 -10.85
CA LEU A 346 -0.65 7.75 -11.61
C LEU A 346 -0.77 7.59 -13.13
N GLU A 347 -0.96 6.37 -13.60
CA GLU A 347 -1.04 6.02 -15.01
C GLU A 347 -2.47 6.07 -15.58
N MET A 348 -3.47 6.09 -14.70
CA MET A 348 -4.87 5.97 -15.08
C MET A 348 -5.44 7.29 -15.61
N ALA A 349 -6.45 7.20 -16.47
CA ALA A 349 -7.20 8.35 -16.99
C ALA A 349 -8.65 8.27 -16.50
N ASN A 350 -9.28 9.44 -16.30
CA ASN A 350 -10.71 9.50 -16.09
C ASN A 350 -11.43 8.86 -17.30
N PRO A 351 -12.40 7.95 -17.08
CA PRO A 351 -13.06 7.25 -18.17
C PRO A 351 -13.91 8.23 -18.99
N THR A 352 -13.84 8.08 -20.31
CA THR A 352 -14.73 8.79 -21.25
C THR A 352 -16.08 8.09 -21.39
N ASP A 353 -16.13 6.77 -21.20
CA ASP A 353 -17.37 5.97 -21.16
C ASP A 353 -17.79 5.67 -19.72
N LEU A 354 -18.72 6.50 -19.23
CA LEU A 354 -19.30 6.36 -17.89
C LEU A 354 -20.22 5.14 -17.73
N LYS A 355 -20.53 4.39 -18.80
CA LYS A 355 -21.31 3.14 -18.70
C LYS A 355 -20.41 1.97 -18.32
N ALA A 356 -19.20 1.92 -18.87
CA ALA A 356 -18.21 0.89 -18.58
C ALA A 356 -17.54 1.11 -17.21
N ASP A 357 -17.34 2.37 -16.82
CA ASP A 357 -16.67 2.73 -15.58
C ASP A 357 -17.40 3.86 -14.83
N PRO A 358 -18.60 3.57 -14.28
CA PRO A 358 -19.46 4.59 -13.72
C PRO A 358 -18.82 5.28 -12.52
N LYS A 359 -18.71 6.61 -12.61
CA LYS A 359 -18.25 7.49 -11.54
C LYS A 359 -16.80 7.25 -11.08
N SER A 360 -16.00 6.49 -11.83
CA SER A 360 -14.56 6.41 -11.59
C SER A 360 -13.86 7.70 -11.99
N ARG A 361 -12.90 8.16 -11.17
CA ARG A 361 -12.19 9.44 -11.36
C ARG A 361 -10.72 9.42 -10.87
N PRO A 362 -9.85 8.55 -11.43
CA PRO A 362 -8.48 8.41 -10.96
C PRO A 362 -7.63 9.70 -11.05
N GLU A 363 -7.78 10.52 -12.10
CA GLU A 363 -6.97 11.76 -12.24
C GLU A 363 -7.38 12.82 -11.20
N ASP A 364 -8.67 12.87 -10.90
CA ASP A 364 -9.22 13.80 -9.89
C ASP A 364 -8.79 13.34 -8.49
N LEU A 365 -8.85 12.03 -8.22
CA LEU A 365 -8.36 11.43 -6.98
C LEU A 365 -6.87 11.70 -6.75
N VAL A 366 -6.01 11.45 -7.75
CA VAL A 366 -4.57 11.77 -7.68
C VAL A 366 -4.36 13.26 -7.38
N THR A 367 -5.20 14.13 -7.95
CA THR A 367 -5.14 15.57 -7.70
C THR A 367 -5.53 15.94 -6.28
N GLU A 368 -6.59 15.34 -5.73
CA GLU A 368 -7.01 15.55 -4.34
C GLU A 368 -5.93 15.09 -3.36
N VAL A 369 -5.49 13.83 -3.48
CA VAL A 369 -4.55 13.20 -2.55
C VAL A 369 -3.26 14.00 -2.49
N PHE A 370 -2.61 14.26 -3.63
CA PHE A 370 -1.37 15.05 -3.61
C PHE A 370 -1.58 16.54 -3.33
N GLY A 371 -2.82 17.03 -3.40
CA GLY A 371 -3.19 18.38 -2.96
C GLY A 371 -3.16 18.53 -1.43
N VAL A 372 -3.51 17.48 -0.69
CA VAL A 372 -3.50 17.49 0.79
C VAL A 372 -2.18 17.00 1.40
N VAL A 373 -1.36 16.27 0.64
CA VAL A 373 -0.02 15.82 1.10
C VAL A 373 0.95 17.01 1.11
N THR A 374 1.18 17.55 2.30
CA THR A 374 1.98 18.77 2.55
C THR A 374 3.06 18.58 3.61
N LYS A 375 3.01 17.48 4.39
CA LYS A 375 3.94 17.19 5.49
C LYS A 375 4.90 16.04 5.17
N CYS A 376 4.73 15.39 4.01
CA CYS A 376 5.51 14.23 3.59
C CYS A 376 6.14 14.48 2.22
N ASP A 377 7.28 13.83 1.96
CA ASP A 377 7.73 13.61 0.57
C ASP A 377 6.69 12.75 -0.16
N LYS A 378 6.51 13.03 -1.45
CA LYS A 378 5.52 12.37 -2.29
C LYS A 378 6.18 11.28 -3.12
N ARG A 379 5.68 10.06 -3.00
CA ARG A 379 6.07 8.91 -3.83
C ARG A 379 4.87 8.43 -4.63
N GLY A 380 5.12 7.82 -5.79
CA GLY A 380 4.07 7.34 -6.69
C GLY A 380 4.36 5.96 -7.25
N GLU A 381 3.29 5.24 -7.60
CA GLU A 381 3.32 3.97 -8.32
C GLU A 381 2.24 3.97 -9.40
N ASN A 382 2.46 3.23 -10.49
CA ASN A 382 1.34 2.85 -11.35
C ASN A 382 0.60 1.66 -10.71
N ALA A 383 -0.73 1.62 -10.83
CA ALA A 383 -1.55 0.57 -10.23
C ALA A 383 -1.61 -0.70 -11.09
N LEU A 384 -1.73 -0.54 -12.41
CA LEU A 384 -1.76 -1.63 -13.39
C LEU A 384 -0.52 -1.58 -14.27
N ASP A 385 -0.13 -2.73 -14.81
CA ASP A 385 1.00 -2.80 -15.74
C ASP A 385 0.78 -1.90 -16.95
N MET A 386 1.79 -1.09 -17.28
CA MET A 386 1.76 -0.20 -18.45
C MET A 386 2.41 -0.83 -19.69
N MET A 387 3.07 -1.98 -19.55
CA MET A 387 3.67 -2.74 -20.65
C MET A 387 3.91 -4.21 -20.26
N GLY A 388 3.98 -5.09 -21.25
CA GLY A 388 4.47 -6.47 -21.11
C GLY A 388 3.56 -7.49 -20.41
N ASN A 389 2.48 -7.08 -19.72
CA ASN A 389 1.58 -8.00 -19.01
C ASN A 389 0.68 -8.82 -19.95
N SER A 390 0.00 -8.17 -20.90
CA SER A 390 -0.98 -8.85 -21.77
C SER A 390 -0.35 -9.55 -22.98
N ASN A 391 0.80 -9.06 -23.46
CA ASN A 391 1.71 -9.73 -24.38
C ASN A 391 3.09 -9.04 -24.40
N GLU A 392 4.10 -9.73 -24.94
CA GLU A 392 5.50 -9.29 -25.00
C GLU A 392 5.79 -8.06 -25.90
N PHE A 393 4.76 -7.48 -26.53
CA PHE A 393 4.83 -6.30 -27.39
C PHE A 393 3.89 -5.16 -26.98
N TRP A 394 3.07 -5.36 -25.94
CA TRP A 394 2.05 -4.42 -25.51
C TRP A 394 2.66 -3.31 -24.65
N VAL A 395 2.27 -2.09 -24.94
CA VAL A 395 2.62 -0.88 -24.21
C VAL A 395 1.45 0.09 -24.28
N ASP A 396 1.08 0.69 -23.15
CA ASP A 396 0.16 1.81 -23.09
C ASP A 396 0.96 3.12 -23.02
N GLU A 397 1.22 3.72 -24.18
CA GLU A 397 1.97 4.99 -24.26
C GLU A 397 1.23 6.16 -23.59
N GLY A 398 -0.11 6.09 -23.52
CA GLY A 398 -0.91 7.08 -22.82
C GLY A 398 -0.68 7.00 -21.31
N ALA A 399 -0.64 5.79 -20.76
CA ALA A 399 -0.36 5.54 -19.35
C ALA A 399 1.05 6.00 -18.95
N LEU A 400 2.06 5.72 -19.78
CA LEU A 400 3.43 6.22 -19.57
C LEU A 400 3.47 7.76 -19.57
N SER A 401 2.86 8.40 -20.56
CA SER A 401 2.85 9.85 -20.70
C SER A 401 2.11 10.53 -19.54
N ARG A 402 0.97 9.99 -19.12
CA ARG A 402 0.22 10.47 -17.95
C ARG A 402 1.05 10.36 -16.68
N THR A 403 1.72 9.23 -16.47
CA THR A 403 2.58 9.03 -15.30
C THR A 403 3.67 10.10 -15.22
N ILE A 404 4.38 10.36 -16.31
CA ILE A 404 5.40 11.44 -16.38
C ILE A 404 4.79 12.80 -16.00
N ASN A 405 3.63 13.12 -16.57
CA ASN A 405 2.94 14.38 -16.30
C ASN A 405 2.48 14.50 -14.83
N GLN A 406 1.98 13.41 -14.24
CA GLN A 406 1.57 13.39 -12.84
C GLN A 406 2.78 13.53 -11.91
N VAL A 407 3.87 12.81 -12.15
CA VAL A 407 5.13 12.93 -11.39
C VAL A 407 5.62 14.37 -11.40
N ALA A 408 5.70 15.00 -12.58
CA ALA A 408 6.16 16.39 -12.73
C ALA A 408 5.18 17.39 -12.07
N SER A 409 3.89 17.33 -12.41
CA SER A 409 2.91 18.33 -11.97
C SER A 409 2.61 18.27 -10.47
N LYS A 410 2.67 17.07 -9.87
CA LYS A 410 2.46 16.88 -8.43
C LYS A 410 3.75 16.99 -7.61
N LYS A 411 4.89 17.17 -8.29
CA LYS A 411 6.24 17.32 -7.71
C LYS A 411 6.61 16.13 -6.83
N LEU A 412 6.48 14.93 -7.39
CA LEU A 412 6.88 13.72 -6.70
C LEU A 412 8.40 13.68 -6.53
N ASN A 413 8.84 13.17 -5.39
CA ASN A 413 10.24 12.92 -5.11
C ASN A 413 10.70 11.57 -5.66
N GLY A 414 9.77 10.63 -5.89
CA GLY A 414 10.11 9.33 -6.46
C GLY A 414 8.92 8.61 -7.07
N PHE A 415 9.22 7.70 -7.98
CA PHE A 415 8.26 6.86 -8.68
C PHE A 415 8.77 5.42 -8.76
N THR A 416 7.92 4.46 -8.43
CA THR A 416 8.22 3.03 -8.55
C THR A 416 7.36 2.42 -9.66
N PHE A 417 8.02 1.87 -10.68
CA PHE A 417 7.37 1.21 -11.81
C PHE A 417 6.93 -0.22 -11.43
N LEU A 418 5.64 -0.50 -11.56
CA LEU A 418 5.02 -1.79 -11.30
C LEU A 418 4.61 -2.48 -12.63
N ARG A 419 5.13 -3.64 -13.00
CA ARG A 419 6.28 -4.35 -12.43
C ARG A 419 7.34 -4.64 -13.49
N LEU A 420 8.58 -4.82 -13.07
CA LEU A 420 9.65 -5.33 -13.93
C LEU A 420 9.39 -6.81 -14.23
N HIS A 421 8.75 -7.08 -15.36
CA HIS A 421 8.58 -8.44 -15.90
C HIS A 421 9.77 -8.86 -16.75
N GLU A 422 10.02 -10.18 -16.82
CA GLU A 422 11.00 -10.72 -17.77
C GLU A 422 10.73 -10.27 -19.22
N SER A 423 9.46 -10.20 -19.64
CA SER A 423 9.06 -9.78 -21.00
C SER A 423 9.50 -8.33 -21.31
N VAL A 424 9.37 -7.43 -20.34
CA VAL A 424 9.75 -6.02 -20.48
C VAL A 424 11.27 -5.88 -20.63
N LEU A 425 12.05 -6.69 -19.90
CA LEU A 425 13.51 -6.61 -19.91
C LEU A 425 14.15 -7.40 -21.06
N SER A 426 13.48 -8.41 -21.62
CA SER A 426 14.01 -9.26 -22.70
C SER A 426 13.66 -8.75 -24.10
N SER A 427 12.49 -8.16 -24.29
CA SER A 427 12.05 -7.58 -25.57
C SER A 427 12.79 -6.28 -25.88
N SER A 428 13.53 -6.23 -26.99
CA SER A 428 14.29 -5.02 -27.38
C SER A 428 13.40 -3.78 -27.54
N LYS A 429 12.17 -3.96 -28.05
CA LYS A 429 11.19 -2.89 -28.21
C LYS A 429 10.68 -2.38 -26.85
N LEU A 430 10.23 -3.28 -25.98
CA LEU A 430 9.71 -2.88 -24.66
C LEU A 430 10.82 -2.29 -23.79
N TYR A 431 12.01 -2.89 -23.84
CA TYR A 431 13.16 -2.40 -23.12
C TYR A 431 13.54 -0.98 -23.56
N GLN A 432 13.58 -0.70 -24.86
CA GLN A 432 13.82 0.68 -25.35
C GLN A 432 12.75 1.65 -24.83
N LYS A 433 11.47 1.25 -24.84
CA LYS A 433 10.38 2.09 -24.30
C LYS A 433 10.52 2.33 -22.80
N LEU A 434 10.96 1.33 -22.04
CA LEU A 434 11.28 1.47 -20.62
C LEU A 434 12.42 2.47 -20.42
N GLN A 435 13.49 2.39 -21.21
CA GLN A 435 14.62 3.32 -21.15
C GLN A 435 14.18 4.76 -21.44
N ASP A 436 13.36 4.95 -22.48
CA ASP A 436 12.83 6.27 -22.84
C ASP A 436 11.93 6.85 -21.73
N PHE A 437 11.14 6.00 -21.08
CA PHE A 437 10.28 6.38 -19.95
C PHE A 437 11.10 6.78 -18.71
N VAL A 438 12.08 5.96 -18.31
CA VAL A 438 12.95 6.24 -17.16
C VAL A 438 13.81 7.48 -17.40
N SER A 439 14.33 7.66 -18.62
CA SER A 439 15.08 8.84 -19.00
C SER A 439 14.27 10.14 -18.85
N GLN A 440 12.99 10.12 -19.27
CA GLN A 440 12.10 11.26 -19.09
C GLN A 440 11.81 11.55 -17.63
N LEU A 441 11.56 10.54 -16.80
CA LEU A 441 11.36 10.74 -15.36
C LEU A 441 12.60 11.29 -14.67
N ASN A 442 13.79 10.80 -15.02
CA ASN A 442 15.06 11.31 -14.50
C ASN A 442 15.37 12.76 -14.92
N SER A 443 14.66 13.28 -15.94
CA SER A 443 14.82 14.66 -16.43
C SER A 443 13.92 15.68 -15.73
N ILE A 444 12.97 15.22 -14.91
CA ILE A 444 12.14 16.03 -14.01
C ILE A 444 12.98 16.43 -12.79
#